data_AF-A0A7W0H1L5-F1
#
_entry.id   AF-A0A7W0H1L5-F1
#
_cell.length_a   1.000
_cell.length_b   1.000
_cell.length_c   1.000
_cell.angle_alpha   90.00
_cell.angle_beta   90.00
_cell.angle_gamma   90.00
#
_symmetry.space_group_name_H-M   'P 1'
#
loop_
_entity.id
_entity.type
_entity.pdbx_description
1 polymer ?
#
loop_
_entity_poly.entity_id
_entity_poly.type
_entity_poly.pdbx_seq_one_letter_code
_entity_poly.pdbx_strand_id
1 'polypeptide(L)'
;AEGDAHATARALRRGSLAGVAVTWPPCIVGALLAGPMLSVFDSSYDQWAGVLVLLIAARAVDAATGPLGEALLVGRRTWVDVAFVLAGVVLATIATLALDGPIGDEAIGVGAAAGFIATNLLRLAYVRWMLTHVDRSSGGGSGPGSAIPGGLLAGGALALSVALAIVCLAWPPGGGGGVVLSVIAALVAAASLAAVGMIRYGWRTALTSPLMVVALVLVGVFVLRPGSLLASPRTAGRGLIGLGWSWSDLTSTVALATLGFVAFGLAFMLAWRGPAPAPGEAEEVPPERTLLRGALVALGVGTGLWGALFLSNGGFDALLNNPAKLHLEQFGGGYGVVGYMMCLGTALLLLWAWLRAPGRRLAWALAGATAVCLLAAFALQTRGPLVSTIVAAVVLVVLERRVSGRRLLALSLATVLLVFGFGYMRLVREYAQSLAVGESIEASVKTDPLTVVGGDFSEVENFVALKQLVPDALPRLDGRSIWEVPGAFLPRQIWGDKPKPVDFELAEAIYGPGTEAGTPFTIAGELFWNYGVAGVFVGMALLGGLAGLGWGALRRHATGAGLVGCAVIVGYSYLLLTRPLGPMLLTLAMALVALTVAAALAGLVSVPAPFRQRLRLGAR
;
A
#
# COMPACT_ATOMS: atom_id res chain seq x y z
N ALA A 1 18.85 32.59 27.99
CA ALA A 1 17.69 32.46 28.89
C ALA A 1 17.23 31.01 28.87
N GLU A 2 18.05 30.14 29.47
CA GLU A 2 17.66 28.77 29.79
C GLU A 2 17.32 28.78 31.28
N GLY A 3 16.23 28.12 31.71
CA GLY A 3 16.21 27.59 33.08
C GLY A 3 14.99 27.77 33.96
N ASP A 4 13.80 28.18 33.50
CA ASP A 4 12.61 28.03 34.37
C ASP A 4 11.34 27.65 33.59
N ALA A 5 11.16 26.34 33.38
CA ALA A 5 9.93 25.78 32.81
C ALA A 5 8.69 26.18 33.63
N HIS A 6 8.82 26.41 34.94
CA HIS A 6 7.73 26.91 35.77
C HIS A 6 7.42 28.37 35.49
N ALA A 7 8.42 29.23 35.25
CA ALA A 7 8.17 30.61 34.81
C ALA A 7 7.44 30.64 33.47
N THR A 8 7.86 29.83 32.49
CA THR A 8 7.16 29.72 31.20
C THR A 8 5.73 29.22 31.38
N ALA A 9 5.51 28.18 32.17
CA ALA A 9 4.16 27.67 32.45
C ALA A 9 3.26 28.72 33.14
N ARG A 10 3.81 29.49 34.09
CA ARG A 10 3.09 30.60 34.74
C ARG A 10 2.75 31.71 33.76
N ALA A 11 3.67 32.08 32.87
CA ALA A 11 3.45 33.10 31.85
C ALA A 11 2.34 32.67 30.88
N LEU A 12 2.38 31.42 30.38
CA LEU A 12 1.34 30.87 29.52
C LEU A 12 -0.03 30.85 30.21
N ARG A 13 -0.09 30.43 31.48
CA ARG A 13 -1.33 30.43 32.25
C ARG A 13 -1.91 31.84 32.42
N ARG A 14 -1.07 32.83 32.73
CA ARG A 14 -1.50 34.23 32.86
C ARG A 14 -1.96 34.79 31.52
N GLY A 15 -1.25 34.49 30.43
CA GLY A 15 -1.66 34.85 29.07
C GLY A 15 -3.03 34.27 28.72
N SER A 16 -3.26 32.97 28.98
CA SER A 16 -4.54 32.31 28.70
C SER A 16 -5.69 32.93 29.48
N LEU A 17 -5.48 33.25 30.76
CA LEU A 17 -6.47 33.94 31.58
C LEU A 17 -6.77 35.36 31.07
N ALA A 18 -5.75 36.09 30.63
CA ALA A 18 -5.93 37.41 30.03
C ALA A 18 -6.71 37.33 28.70
N GLY A 19 -6.40 36.35 27.85
CA GLY A 19 -7.14 36.10 26.60
C GLY A 19 -8.62 35.79 26.86
N VAL A 20 -8.91 34.94 27.83
CA VAL A 20 -10.30 34.66 28.28
C VAL A 20 -10.98 35.94 28.75
N ALA A 21 -10.35 36.71 29.65
CA ALA A 21 -10.94 37.92 30.23
C ALA A 21 -11.27 38.97 29.18
N VAL A 22 -10.46 39.10 28.12
CA VAL A 22 -10.65 40.09 27.06
C VAL A 22 -11.65 39.61 26.00
N THR A 23 -11.61 38.33 25.60
CA THR A 23 -12.37 37.84 24.44
C THR A 23 -13.74 37.27 24.80
N TRP A 24 -13.94 36.74 26.01
CA TRP A 24 -15.22 36.14 26.38
C TRP A 24 -16.38 37.14 26.46
N PRO A 25 -16.23 38.35 27.03
CA PRO A 25 -17.32 39.33 27.05
C PRO A 25 -17.88 39.65 25.65
N PRO A 26 -17.07 40.01 24.63
CA PRO A 26 -17.59 40.25 23.29
C PRO A 26 -18.13 38.98 22.62
N CYS A 27 -17.57 37.79 22.90
CA CYS A 27 -18.14 36.53 22.40
C CYS A 27 -19.54 36.25 22.99
N ILE A 28 -19.74 36.46 24.29
CA ILE A 28 -21.05 36.27 24.94
C ILE A 28 -22.07 37.24 24.34
N VAL A 29 -21.71 38.52 24.20
CA VAL A 29 -22.58 39.54 23.60
C VAL A 29 -22.89 39.18 22.14
N GLY A 30 -21.89 38.81 21.34
CA GLY A 30 -22.07 38.41 19.95
C GLY A 30 -22.93 37.16 19.78
N ALA A 31 -22.82 36.18 20.69
CA ALA A 31 -23.66 34.99 20.66
C ALA A 31 -25.13 35.31 21.01
N LEU A 32 -25.36 36.15 22.03
CA LEU A 32 -26.71 36.59 22.41
C LEU A 32 -27.37 37.46 21.33
N LEU A 33 -26.57 38.19 20.56
CA LEU A 33 -27.03 39.09 19.51
C LEU A 33 -26.88 38.52 18.10
N ALA A 34 -26.56 37.22 17.94
CA ALA A 34 -26.22 36.64 16.64
C ALA A 34 -27.32 36.82 15.58
N GLY A 35 -28.58 36.53 15.91
CA GLY A 35 -29.73 36.75 15.03
C GLY A 35 -29.91 38.24 14.66
N PRO A 36 -30.06 39.14 15.65
CA PRO A 36 -30.11 40.58 15.38
C PRO A 36 -28.95 41.10 14.54
N MET A 37 -27.71 40.66 14.79
CA MET A 37 -26.53 41.05 14.02
C MET A 37 -26.62 40.61 12.55
N LEU A 38 -27.13 39.42 12.27
CA LEU A 38 -27.29 38.92 10.91
C LEU A 38 -28.44 39.61 10.17
N SER A 39 -29.55 39.89 10.87
CA SER A 39 -30.72 40.60 10.32
C SER A 39 -30.41 42.03 9.85
N VAL A 40 -29.34 42.66 10.37
CA VAL A 40 -28.85 43.97 9.90
C VAL A 40 -28.36 43.90 8.46
N PHE A 41 -27.84 42.74 8.03
CA PHE A 41 -27.39 42.53 6.66
C PHE A 41 -28.56 42.13 5.75
N ASP A 42 -29.31 41.09 6.12
CA ASP A 42 -30.49 40.61 5.41
C ASP A 42 -31.25 39.61 6.30
N SER A 43 -32.59 39.67 6.33
CA SER A 43 -33.42 38.74 7.10
C SER A 43 -33.27 37.26 6.66
N SER A 44 -32.84 37.00 5.43
CA SER A 44 -32.53 35.65 4.95
C SER A 44 -31.33 35.02 5.64
N TYR A 45 -30.52 35.79 6.37
CA TYR A 45 -29.41 35.27 7.16
C TYR A 45 -29.82 34.76 8.55
N ASP A 46 -31.06 34.97 9.00
CA ASP A 46 -31.51 34.54 10.34
C ASP A 46 -31.37 33.02 10.54
N GLN A 47 -31.50 32.23 9.47
CA GLN A 47 -31.26 30.78 9.49
C GLN A 47 -29.81 30.38 9.85
N TRP A 48 -28.85 31.30 9.69
CA TRP A 48 -27.43 31.08 10.01
C TRP A 48 -27.05 31.51 11.43
N ALA A 49 -28.00 32.00 12.23
CA ALA A 49 -27.74 32.46 13.60
C ALA A 49 -27.12 31.35 14.48
N GLY A 50 -27.61 30.11 14.35
CA GLY A 50 -27.04 28.95 15.07
C GLY A 50 -25.58 28.67 14.69
N VAL A 51 -25.27 28.72 13.39
CA VAL A 51 -23.89 28.56 12.88
C VAL A 51 -22.98 29.66 13.44
N LEU A 52 -23.43 30.92 13.44
CA LEU A 52 -22.67 32.03 13.98
C LEU A 52 -22.39 31.87 15.48
N VAL A 53 -23.38 31.45 16.28
CA VAL A 53 -23.19 31.16 17.71
C VAL A 53 -22.12 30.09 17.93
N LEU A 54 -22.16 29.01 17.15
CA LEU A 54 -21.17 27.92 17.23
C LEU A 54 -19.76 28.39 16.86
N LEU A 55 -19.62 29.22 15.83
CA LEU A 55 -18.34 29.82 15.44
C LEU A 55 -17.80 30.78 16.51
N ILE A 56 -18.68 31.57 17.14
CA ILE A 56 -18.30 32.47 18.25
C ILE A 56 -17.84 31.66 19.46
N ALA A 57 -18.55 30.59 19.81
CA ALA A 57 -18.16 29.68 20.88
C ALA A 57 -16.79 29.02 20.60
N ALA A 58 -16.58 28.55 19.36
CA ALA A 58 -15.29 28.01 18.91
C ALA A 58 -14.15 29.03 19.06
N ARG A 59 -14.41 30.29 18.70
CA ARG A 59 -13.44 31.37 18.85
C ARG A 59 -13.15 31.72 20.32
N ALA A 60 -14.14 31.62 21.20
CA ALA A 60 -13.95 31.81 22.64
C ALA A 60 -13.01 30.74 23.25
N VAL A 61 -13.09 29.50 22.76
CA VAL A 61 -12.16 28.43 23.11
C VAL A 61 -10.76 28.73 22.58
N ASP A 62 -10.65 29.15 21.32
CA ASP A 62 -9.37 29.49 20.68
C ASP A 62 -8.66 30.68 21.36
N ALA A 63 -9.41 31.65 21.88
CA ALA A 63 -8.87 32.76 22.66
C ALA A 63 -8.21 32.31 23.97
N ALA A 64 -8.74 31.26 24.61
CA ALA A 64 -8.14 30.71 25.83
C ALA A 64 -6.78 30.03 25.58
N THR A 65 -6.57 29.55 24.36
CA THR A 65 -5.38 28.80 23.94
C THR A 65 -4.46 29.58 23.00
N GLY A 66 -4.84 30.80 22.58
CA GLY A 66 -4.04 31.69 21.73
C GLY A 66 -2.58 31.84 22.20
N PRO A 67 -2.31 32.09 23.49
CA PRO A 67 -0.95 32.16 24.03
C PRO A 67 -0.14 30.86 23.86
N LEU A 68 -0.79 29.70 23.82
CA LEU A 68 -0.14 28.43 23.52
C LEU A 68 0.29 28.38 22.05
N GLY A 69 -0.55 28.85 21.13
CA GLY A 69 -0.21 28.97 19.70
C GLY A 69 0.94 29.95 19.47
N GLU A 70 0.90 31.13 20.12
CA GLU A 70 1.99 32.11 20.06
C GLU A 70 3.31 31.55 20.60
N ALA A 71 3.26 30.76 21.67
CA ALA A 71 4.45 30.09 22.21
C ALA A 71 5.08 29.12 21.20
N LEU A 72 4.28 28.46 20.36
CA LEU A 72 4.77 27.61 19.27
C LEU A 72 5.41 28.43 18.14
N LEU A 73 4.81 29.56 17.80
CA LEU A 73 5.35 30.48 16.79
C LEU A 73 6.69 31.07 17.23
N VAL A 74 6.75 31.62 18.44
CA VAL A 74 7.95 32.25 19.01
C VAL A 74 9.05 31.20 19.25
N GLY A 75 8.69 29.98 19.61
CA GLY A 75 9.62 28.86 19.78
C GLY A 75 10.27 28.33 18.49
N ARG A 76 10.06 29.00 17.34
CA ARG A 76 10.46 28.53 15.99
C ARG A 76 9.87 27.15 15.65
N ARG A 77 8.70 26.82 16.21
CA ARG A 77 7.98 25.56 15.98
C ARG A 77 6.68 25.80 15.20
N THR A 78 6.64 26.83 14.35
CA THR A 78 5.48 27.21 13.53
C THR A 78 4.89 26.06 12.73
N TRP A 79 5.74 25.17 12.21
CA TRP A 79 5.30 24.02 11.41
C TRP A 79 4.40 23.04 12.21
N VAL A 80 4.59 22.97 13.53
CA VAL A 80 3.78 22.14 14.46
C VAL A 80 2.38 22.69 14.55
N ASP A 81 2.30 24.01 14.70
CA ASP A 81 1.02 24.71 14.80
C ASP A 81 0.24 24.56 13.49
N VAL A 82 0.92 24.69 12.34
CA VAL A 82 0.34 24.42 11.02
C VAL A 82 -0.21 23.00 10.95
N ALA A 83 0.51 21.99 11.47
CA ALA A 83 0.02 20.61 11.48
C ALA A 83 -1.24 20.44 12.35
N PHE A 84 -1.31 21.10 13.51
CA PHE A 84 -2.50 21.05 14.37
C PHE A 84 -3.69 21.77 13.74
N VAL A 85 -3.46 22.92 13.10
CA VAL A 85 -4.51 23.66 12.38
C VAL A 85 -5.04 22.82 11.21
N LEU A 86 -4.17 22.19 10.43
CA LEU A 86 -4.58 21.28 9.36
C LEU A 86 -5.40 20.11 9.91
N ALA A 87 -4.99 19.52 11.03
CA ALA A 87 -5.78 18.47 11.68
C ALA A 87 -7.16 18.96 12.13
N GLY A 88 -7.24 20.19 12.66
CA GLY A 88 -8.50 20.84 13.00
C GLY A 88 -9.40 21.08 11.81
N VAL A 89 -8.87 21.67 10.73
CA VAL A 89 -9.64 21.92 9.48
C VAL A 89 -10.22 20.63 8.95
N VAL A 90 -9.41 19.57 8.91
CA VAL A 90 -9.87 18.27 8.44
C VAL A 90 -10.96 17.69 9.35
N LEU A 91 -10.80 17.76 10.68
CA LEU A 91 -11.85 17.35 11.61
C LEU A 91 -13.13 18.19 11.46
N ALA A 92 -12.99 19.48 11.17
CA ALA A 92 -14.13 20.34 10.90
C ALA A 92 -14.89 19.91 9.66
N THR A 93 -14.18 19.64 8.56
CA THR A 93 -14.77 19.12 7.33
C THR A 93 -15.47 17.78 7.57
N ILE A 94 -14.83 16.88 8.32
CA ILE A 94 -15.42 15.59 8.70
C ILE A 94 -16.75 15.79 9.43
N ALA A 95 -16.73 16.60 10.49
CA ALA A 95 -17.88 16.79 11.35
C ALA A 95 -19.01 17.53 10.60
N THR A 96 -18.68 18.49 9.73
CA THR A 96 -19.69 19.12 8.86
C THR A 96 -20.33 18.10 7.93
N LEU A 97 -19.54 17.30 7.20
CA LEU A 97 -20.11 16.34 6.26
C LEU A 97 -20.92 15.22 6.95
N ALA A 98 -20.49 14.78 8.14
CA ALA A 98 -21.20 13.77 8.92
C ALA A 98 -22.55 14.29 9.48
N LEU A 99 -22.64 15.59 9.73
CA LEU A 99 -23.78 16.21 10.39
C LEU A 99 -24.73 16.94 9.43
N ASP A 100 -24.34 17.13 8.16
CA ASP A 100 -25.13 17.83 7.14
C ASP A 100 -26.52 17.22 6.96
N GLY A 101 -26.64 15.88 6.96
CA GLY A 101 -27.94 15.21 6.91
C GLY A 101 -28.80 15.43 8.18
N PRO A 102 -28.29 15.12 9.38
CA PRO A 102 -29.06 15.24 10.63
C PRO A 102 -29.47 16.66 11.03
N ILE A 103 -28.61 17.66 10.84
CA ILE A 103 -28.81 19.02 11.36
C ILE A 103 -28.71 20.11 10.28
N GLY A 104 -28.64 19.74 9.01
CA GLY A 104 -28.60 20.69 7.89
C GLY A 104 -27.42 21.64 7.97
N ASP A 105 -27.68 22.91 7.65
CA ASP A 105 -26.68 23.98 7.60
C ASP A 105 -25.94 24.20 8.94
N GLU A 106 -26.52 23.82 10.08
CA GLU A 106 -25.87 23.89 11.40
C GLU A 106 -24.62 23.00 11.49
N ALA A 107 -24.53 21.98 10.64
CA ALA A 107 -23.36 21.12 10.53
C ALA A 107 -22.07 21.89 10.22
N ILE A 108 -22.16 23.00 9.50
CA ILE A 108 -21.01 23.88 9.23
C ILE A 108 -20.46 24.45 10.53
N GLY A 109 -21.36 24.94 11.40
CA GLY A 109 -21.01 25.48 12.71
C GLY A 109 -20.44 24.43 13.65
N VAL A 110 -21.09 23.27 13.74
CA VAL A 110 -20.64 22.17 14.63
C VAL A 110 -19.30 21.62 14.15
N GLY A 111 -19.12 21.47 12.84
CA GLY A 111 -17.86 21.02 12.27
C GLY A 111 -16.72 21.99 12.57
N ALA A 112 -16.88 23.27 12.21
CA ALA A 112 -15.89 24.28 12.53
C ALA A 112 -15.51 24.29 14.03
N ALA A 113 -16.51 24.23 14.92
CA ALA A 113 -16.28 24.16 16.36
C ALA A 113 -15.46 22.93 16.78
N ALA A 114 -15.79 21.75 16.27
CA ALA A 114 -15.03 20.52 16.53
C ALA A 114 -13.57 20.66 16.09
N GLY A 115 -13.32 21.23 14.91
CA GLY A 115 -11.98 21.47 14.40
C GLY A 115 -11.13 22.43 15.26
N PHE A 116 -11.73 23.54 15.69
CA PHE A 116 -11.07 24.48 16.61
C PHE A 116 -10.76 23.84 17.96
N ILE A 117 -11.71 23.11 18.54
CA ILE A 117 -11.50 22.41 19.83
C ILE A 117 -10.34 21.42 19.71
N ALA A 118 -10.32 20.60 18.66
CA ALA A 118 -9.26 19.62 18.46
C ALA A 118 -7.88 20.27 18.27
N THR A 119 -7.78 21.32 17.45
CA THR A 119 -6.55 22.10 17.26
C THR A 119 -5.99 22.55 18.61
N ASN A 120 -6.87 23.07 19.46
CA ASN A 120 -6.49 23.65 20.74
C ASN A 120 -6.14 22.60 21.81
N LEU A 121 -6.81 21.45 21.80
CA LEU A 121 -6.41 20.30 22.61
C LEU A 121 -5.04 19.75 22.20
N LEU A 122 -4.74 19.68 20.90
CA LEU A 122 -3.44 19.26 20.39
C LEU A 122 -2.33 20.24 20.80
N ARG A 123 -2.57 21.55 20.67
CA ARG A 123 -1.65 22.60 21.15
C ARG A 123 -1.36 22.43 22.65
N LEU A 124 -2.41 22.30 23.47
CA LEU A 124 -2.27 22.13 24.91
C LEU A 124 -1.50 20.87 25.29
N ALA A 125 -1.83 19.73 24.69
CA ALA A 125 -1.15 18.47 24.92
C ALA A 125 0.34 18.56 24.57
N TYR A 126 0.65 19.19 23.44
CA TYR A 126 2.02 19.35 22.97
C TYR A 126 2.84 20.31 23.84
N VAL A 127 2.28 21.46 24.22
CA VAL A 127 2.96 22.40 25.14
C VAL A 127 3.20 21.74 26.49
N ARG A 128 2.24 20.98 27.01
CA ARG A 128 2.41 20.22 28.26
C ARG A 128 3.51 19.16 28.14
N TRP A 129 3.54 18.41 27.04
CA TRP A 129 4.60 17.45 26.76
C TRP A 129 5.97 18.14 26.73
N MET A 130 6.08 19.26 26.03
CA MET A 130 7.32 20.03 25.93
C MET A 130 7.81 20.49 27.31
N LEU A 131 6.92 21.08 28.13
CA LEU A 131 7.28 21.55 29.47
C LEU A 131 7.79 20.42 30.37
N THR A 132 7.22 19.21 30.26
CA THR A 132 7.66 18.05 31.07
C THR A 132 8.98 17.42 30.60
N HIS A 133 9.38 17.60 29.33
CA HIS A 133 10.58 16.97 28.78
C HIS A 133 11.82 17.88 28.80
N VAL A 134 11.63 19.21 28.77
CA VAL A 134 12.73 20.20 28.85
C VAL A 134 13.52 20.08 30.16
N ASP A 135 12.86 19.75 31.27
CA ASP A 135 13.51 19.60 32.59
C ASP A 135 14.44 18.38 32.69
N ARG A 136 14.34 17.40 31.77
CA ARG A 136 15.17 16.18 31.83
C ARG A 136 16.46 16.27 31.01
N SER A 137 16.54 17.19 30.05
CA SER A 137 17.69 17.30 29.13
C SER A 137 18.81 18.21 29.62
N SER A 138 18.60 18.97 30.71
CA SER A 138 19.60 19.90 31.27
C SER A 138 20.75 19.21 32.02
N GLY A 139 20.70 17.89 32.21
CA GLY A 139 21.65 17.13 33.05
C GLY A 139 22.92 16.57 32.37
N GLY A 140 23.12 16.69 31.05
CA GLY A 140 24.38 16.20 30.47
C GLY A 140 24.41 16.04 28.94
N GLY A 141 25.09 16.98 28.28
CA GLY A 141 26.08 16.67 27.24
C GLY A 141 25.64 16.21 25.85
N SER A 142 24.35 16.18 25.49
CA SER A 142 23.95 16.00 24.08
C SER A 142 22.93 17.06 23.68
N GLY A 143 23.34 17.89 22.72
CA GLY A 143 22.63 19.12 22.35
C GLY A 143 21.14 18.89 22.05
N PRO A 144 20.28 19.88 22.35
CA PRO A 144 18.84 19.76 22.17
C PRO A 144 18.50 19.68 20.69
N GLY A 145 18.44 18.46 20.17
CA GLY A 145 17.79 18.15 18.89
C GLY A 145 16.31 18.46 19.01
N SER A 146 15.96 19.70 18.70
CA SER A 146 14.67 20.38 18.85
C SER A 146 13.55 19.92 17.91
N ALA A 147 13.65 18.71 17.34
CA ALA A 147 12.56 18.16 16.55
C ALA A 147 11.50 17.58 17.47
N ILE A 148 10.22 17.90 17.24
CA ILE A 148 9.15 17.00 17.68
C ILE A 148 9.56 15.58 17.25
N PRO A 149 9.37 14.56 18.11
CA PRO A 149 9.52 13.19 17.66
C PRO A 149 8.61 13.03 16.44
N GLY A 150 9.15 12.95 15.21
CA GLY A 150 8.33 12.97 13.99
C GLY A 150 7.20 11.93 14.01
N GLY A 151 7.32 10.92 14.88
CA GLY A 151 6.28 9.94 15.17
C GLY A 151 4.99 10.52 15.76
N LEU A 152 5.03 11.61 16.55
CA LEU A 152 3.82 12.26 17.07
C LEU A 152 3.00 12.91 15.94
N LEU A 153 3.65 13.59 15.00
CA LEU A 153 2.96 14.18 13.85
C LEU A 153 2.39 13.10 12.94
N ALA A 154 3.22 12.11 12.60
CA ALA A 154 2.81 11.05 11.71
C ALA A 154 1.71 10.21 12.36
N GLY A 155 1.76 10.01 13.69
CA GLY A 155 0.68 9.40 14.46
C GLY A 155 -0.61 10.24 14.47
N GLY A 156 -0.51 11.55 14.66
CA GLY A 156 -1.66 12.46 14.59
C GLY A 156 -2.31 12.52 13.21
N ALA A 157 -1.50 12.61 12.16
CA ALA A 157 -1.95 12.57 10.77
C ALA A 157 -2.59 11.22 10.42
N LEU A 158 -2.04 10.10 10.92
CA LEU A 158 -2.65 8.79 10.76
C LEU A 158 -4.02 8.70 11.47
N ALA A 159 -4.12 9.17 12.72
CA ALA A 159 -5.40 9.19 13.45
C ALA A 159 -6.46 10.03 12.73
N LEU A 160 -6.05 11.18 12.17
CA LEU A 160 -6.90 12.03 11.35
C LEU A 160 -7.38 11.33 10.09
N SER A 161 -6.48 10.65 9.37
CA SER A 161 -6.86 9.88 8.16
C SER A 161 -7.83 8.75 8.47
N VAL A 162 -7.69 8.11 9.64
CA VAL A 162 -8.63 7.09 10.13
C VAL A 162 -10.00 7.72 10.42
N ALA A 163 -10.04 8.85 11.12
CA ALA A 163 -11.29 9.57 11.38
C ALA A 163 -12.01 9.97 10.08
N LEU A 164 -11.26 10.50 9.11
CA LEU A 164 -11.77 10.84 7.78
C LEU A 164 -12.39 9.63 7.10
N ALA A 165 -11.65 8.53 7.05
CA ALA A 165 -12.12 7.31 6.40
C ALA A 165 -13.31 6.69 7.14
N ILE A 166 -13.39 6.75 8.47
CA ILE A 166 -14.57 6.29 9.22
C ILE A 166 -15.81 7.09 8.79
N VAL A 167 -15.71 8.41 8.66
CA VAL A 167 -16.84 9.23 8.24
C VAL A 167 -17.21 9.00 6.79
N CYS A 168 -16.25 8.93 5.87
CA CYS A 168 -16.52 8.55 4.47
C CYS A 168 -17.15 7.16 4.34
N LEU A 169 -16.87 6.24 5.26
CA LEU A 169 -17.45 4.91 5.26
C LEU A 169 -18.88 4.90 5.83
N ALA A 170 -19.13 5.65 6.92
CA ALA A 170 -20.42 5.71 7.60
C ALA A 170 -21.44 6.60 6.87
N TRP A 171 -20.98 7.70 6.28
CA TRP A 171 -21.79 8.66 5.52
C TRP A 171 -21.10 9.02 4.20
N PRO A 172 -21.07 8.08 3.23
CA PRO A 172 -20.40 8.32 1.96
C PRO A 172 -21.13 9.38 1.12
N PRO A 173 -20.55 10.57 0.92
CA PRO A 173 -21.21 11.64 0.17
C PRO A 173 -21.48 11.22 -1.27
N GLY A 174 -22.66 11.56 -1.78
CA GLY A 174 -23.10 11.17 -3.14
C GLY A 174 -22.44 11.93 -4.29
N GLY A 175 -21.60 12.92 -4.00
CA GLY A 175 -20.89 13.73 -4.99
C GLY A 175 -19.38 13.50 -5.02
N GLY A 176 -18.71 14.05 -6.04
CA GLY A 176 -17.26 13.92 -6.21
C GLY A 176 -16.43 14.43 -5.01
N GLY A 177 -16.98 15.34 -4.19
CA GLY A 177 -16.35 15.80 -2.96
C GLY A 177 -16.09 14.70 -1.93
N GLY A 178 -16.96 13.68 -1.85
CA GLY A 178 -16.75 12.51 -1.00
C GLY A 178 -15.52 11.70 -1.40
N VAL A 179 -15.35 11.51 -2.72
CA VAL A 179 -14.19 10.80 -3.25
C VAL A 179 -12.92 11.59 -2.98
N VAL A 180 -12.91 12.91 -3.18
CA VAL A 180 -11.77 13.78 -2.85
C VAL A 180 -11.38 13.61 -1.38
N LEU A 181 -12.36 13.61 -0.46
CA LEU A 181 -12.09 13.43 0.97
C LEU A 181 -11.48 12.07 1.28
N SER A 182 -12.03 11.00 0.70
CA SER A 182 -11.50 9.63 0.90
C SER A 182 -10.11 9.44 0.29
N VAL A 183 -9.82 10.07 -0.85
CA VAL A 183 -8.50 10.08 -1.51
C VAL A 183 -7.47 10.84 -0.65
N ILE A 184 -7.85 11.98 -0.09
CA ILE A 184 -7.01 12.72 0.87
C ILE A 184 -6.73 11.85 2.09
N ALA A 185 -7.74 11.18 2.65
CA ALA A 185 -7.57 10.25 3.77
C ALA A 185 -6.57 9.14 3.43
N ALA A 186 -6.73 8.46 2.29
CA ALA A 186 -5.82 7.42 1.83
C ALA A 186 -4.37 7.92 1.65
N LEU A 187 -4.20 9.11 1.07
CA LEU A 187 -2.88 9.72 0.86
C LEU A 187 -2.20 10.07 2.18
N VAL A 188 -2.93 10.69 3.12
CA VAL A 188 -2.43 11.02 4.46
C VAL A 188 -2.09 9.75 5.23
N ALA A 189 -2.92 8.71 5.15
CA ALA A 189 -2.65 7.42 5.77
C ALA A 189 -1.36 6.80 5.23
N ALA A 190 -1.19 6.75 3.90
CA ALA A 190 0.00 6.21 3.26
C ALA A 190 1.27 6.96 3.65
N ALA A 191 1.24 8.30 3.59
CA ALA A 191 2.36 9.15 3.98
C ALA A 191 2.71 8.98 5.48
N SER A 192 1.70 8.87 6.33
CA SER A 192 1.87 8.69 7.77
C SER A 192 2.46 7.32 8.11
N LEU A 193 1.95 6.23 7.53
CA LEU A 193 2.51 4.89 7.70
C LEU A 193 3.97 4.83 7.24
N ALA A 194 4.28 5.42 6.09
CA ALA A 194 5.64 5.53 5.58
C ALA A 194 6.53 6.31 6.56
N ALA A 195 6.09 7.49 7.02
CA ALA A 195 6.82 8.32 7.96
C ALA A 195 7.08 7.60 9.30
N VAL A 196 6.04 7.04 9.93
CA VAL A 196 6.18 6.27 11.18
C VAL A 196 7.15 5.10 10.98
N GLY A 197 7.04 4.37 9.88
CA GLY A 197 7.96 3.28 9.54
C GLY A 197 9.41 3.77 9.41
N MET A 198 9.65 4.86 8.69
CA MET A 198 10.99 5.44 8.52
C MET A 198 11.58 5.95 9.84
N ILE A 199 10.76 6.55 10.70
CA ILE A 199 11.18 7.04 12.02
C ILE A 199 11.52 5.87 12.95
N ARG A 200 10.70 4.80 12.93
CA ARG A 200 10.84 3.65 13.84
C ARG A 200 11.95 2.68 13.43
N TYR A 201 12.14 2.45 12.13
CA TYR A 201 13.05 1.41 11.62
C TYR A 201 14.22 1.93 10.78
N GLY A 202 14.27 3.24 10.55
CA GLY A 202 15.18 3.87 9.60
C GLY A 202 14.66 3.80 8.16
N TRP A 203 14.96 4.83 7.36
CA TRP A 203 14.39 4.99 6.02
C TRP A 203 14.65 3.81 5.09
N ARG A 204 15.87 3.24 5.10
CA ARG A 204 16.21 2.08 4.25
C ARG A 204 15.40 0.85 4.60
N THR A 205 15.32 0.53 5.88
CA THR A 205 14.60 -0.66 6.36
C THR A 205 13.10 -0.51 6.11
N ALA A 206 12.55 0.69 6.29
CA ALA A 206 11.16 0.99 5.99
C ALA A 206 10.86 0.86 4.50
N LEU A 207 11.65 1.50 3.62
CA LEU A 207 11.48 1.46 2.15
C LEU A 207 11.54 0.03 1.58
N THR A 208 12.26 -0.87 2.24
CA THR A 208 12.47 -2.24 1.81
C THR A 208 11.59 -3.24 2.57
N SER A 209 10.51 -2.78 3.19
CA SER A 209 9.60 -3.64 3.96
C SER A 209 8.22 -3.73 3.31
N PRO A 210 7.42 -4.78 3.64
CA PRO A 210 6.01 -4.86 3.21
C PRO A 210 5.16 -3.64 3.60
N LEU A 211 5.52 -2.92 4.67
CA LEU A 211 4.83 -1.69 5.08
C LEU A 211 4.90 -0.59 4.00
N MET A 212 6.04 -0.47 3.31
CA MET A 212 6.16 0.49 2.20
C MET A 212 5.29 0.08 1.02
N VAL A 213 5.20 -1.22 0.74
CA VAL A 213 4.34 -1.75 -0.32
C VAL A 213 2.87 -1.42 -0.04
N VAL A 214 2.43 -1.52 1.22
CA VAL A 214 1.09 -1.08 1.64
C VAL A 214 0.85 0.40 1.36
N ALA A 215 1.80 1.27 1.74
CA ALA A 215 1.69 2.70 1.46
C ALA A 215 1.62 2.97 -0.06
N LEU A 216 2.40 2.26 -0.86
CA LEU A 216 2.37 2.36 -2.31
C LEU A 216 1.07 1.83 -2.93
N VAL A 217 0.49 0.75 -2.40
CA VAL A 217 -0.82 0.23 -2.84
C VAL A 217 -1.93 1.22 -2.52
N LEU A 218 -1.92 1.83 -1.33
CA LEU A 218 -2.84 2.91 -0.99
C LEU A 218 -2.78 4.05 -2.01
N VAL A 219 -1.57 4.52 -2.34
CA VAL A 219 -1.41 5.60 -3.32
C VAL A 219 -1.81 5.13 -4.73
N GLY A 220 -1.27 4.02 -5.22
CA GLY A 220 -1.52 3.55 -6.58
C GLY A 220 -2.99 3.18 -6.83
N VAL A 221 -3.56 2.33 -5.99
CA VAL A 221 -4.89 1.74 -6.20
C VAL A 221 -6.00 2.63 -5.63
N PHE A 222 -5.79 3.25 -4.45
CA PHE A 222 -6.85 3.95 -3.72
C PHE A 222 -6.74 5.48 -3.73
N VAL A 223 -5.70 6.06 -4.33
CA VAL A 223 -5.58 7.52 -4.57
C VAL A 223 -5.61 7.81 -6.07
N LEU A 224 -4.67 7.26 -6.84
CA LEU A 224 -4.53 7.60 -8.26
C LEU A 224 -5.73 7.15 -9.08
N ARG A 225 -6.25 5.92 -8.89
CA ARG A 225 -7.39 5.45 -9.68
C ARG A 225 -8.69 6.19 -9.37
N PRO A 226 -9.13 6.35 -8.11
CA PRO A 226 -10.31 7.17 -7.81
C PRO A 226 -10.15 8.63 -8.26
N GLY A 227 -8.94 9.20 -8.14
CA GLY A 227 -8.63 10.52 -8.69
C GLY A 227 -8.77 10.59 -10.22
N SER A 228 -8.36 9.54 -10.94
CA SER A 228 -8.56 9.46 -12.39
C SER A 228 -10.05 9.35 -12.78
N LEU A 229 -10.86 8.63 -12.00
CA LEU A 229 -12.30 8.52 -12.23
C LEU A 229 -13.02 9.85 -11.94
N LEU A 230 -12.58 10.60 -10.93
CA LEU A 230 -13.05 11.96 -10.70
C LEU A 230 -12.76 12.90 -11.87
N ALA A 231 -11.55 12.82 -12.43
CA ALA A 231 -11.16 13.67 -13.56
C ALA A 231 -11.85 13.26 -14.87
N SER A 232 -12.02 11.96 -15.10
CA SER A 232 -12.66 11.42 -16.30
C SER A 232 -13.52 10.20 -15.97
N PRO A 233 -14.80 10.40 -15.58
CA PRO A 233 -15.70 9.32 -15.19
C PRO A 233 -15.94 8.30 -16.31
N ARG A 234 -15.77 8.73 -17.57
CA ARG A 234 -15.91 7.88 -18.77
C ARG A 234 -14.85 6.79 -18.87
N THR A 235 -13.77 6.89 -18.10
CA THR A 235 -12.71 5.87 -18.05
C THR A 235 -13.03 4.73 -17.08
N ALA A 236 -14.21 4.75 -16.42
CA ALA A 236 -14.69 3.63 -15.63
C ALA A 236 -14.76 2.35 -16.48
N GLY A 237 -14.37 1.23 -15.88
CA GLY A 237 -14.44 -0.08 -16.49
C GLY A 237 -15.89 -0.45 -16.82
N ARG A 238 -16.07 -1.22 -17.90
CA ARG A 238 -17.40 -1.64 -18.39
C ARG A 238 -18.25 -2.28 -17.30
N GLY A 239 -17.63 -3.09 -16.43
CA GLY A 239 -18.31 -3.72 -15.30
C GLY A 239 -18.93 -2.71 -14.34
N LEU A 240 -18.17 -1.68 -13.99
CA LEU A 240 -18.63 -0.62 -13.08
C LEU A 240 -19.76 0.20 -13.71
N ILE A 241 -19.64 0.52 -15.01
CA ILE A 241 -20.68 1.23 -15.77
C ILE A 241 -21.96 0.41 -15.83
N GLY A 242 -21.86 -0.89 -16.12
CA GLY A 242 -23.00 -1.80 -16.22
C GLY A 242 -23.77 -1.95 -14.91
N LEU A 243 -23.08 -1.83 -13.77
CA LEU A 243 -23.71 -1.88 -12.44
C LEU A 243 -24.30 -0.53 -11.98
N GLY A 244 -24.15 0.55 -12.76
CA GLY A 244 -24.72 1.86 -12.40
C GLY A 244 -24.08 2.49 -11.17
N TRP A 245 -22.74 2.43 -11.07
CA TRP A 245 -22.03 2.93 -9.89
C TRP A 245 -22.27 4.40 -9.54
N SER A 246 -22.17 4.69 -8.23
CA SER A 246 -22.28 6.03 -7.69
C SER A 246 -20.96 6.50 -7.05
N TRP A 247 -20.79 7.83 -6.90
CA TRP A 247 -19.67 8.41 -6.17
C TRP A 247 -19.63 7.97 -4.69
N SER A 248 -20.80 7.66 -4.12
CA SER A 248 -20.94 7.14 -2.76
C SER A 248 -20.30 5.75 -2.63
N ASP A 249 -20.49 4.88 -3.63
CA ASP A 249 -19.90 3.54 -3.65
C ASP A 249 -18.38 3.61 -3.74
N LEU A 250 -17.86 4.49 -4.62
CA LEU A 250 -16.43 4.71 -4.75
C LEU A 250 -15.83 5.28 -3.45
N THR A 251 -16.47 6.29 -2.86
CA THR A 251 -16.04 6.92 -1.60
C THR A 251 -15.95 5.91 -0.46
N SER A 252 -17.03 5.15 -0.26
CA SER A 252 -17.10 4.17 0.82
C SER A 252 -16.12 3.01 0.63
N THR A 253 -15.82 2.63 -0.62
CA THR A 253 -14.84 1.58 -0.94
C THR A 253 -13.41 2.04 -0.65
N VAL A 254 -13.04 3.24 -1.08
CA VAL A 254 -11.72 3.84 -0.79
C VAL A 254 -11.52 4.01 0.72
N ALA A 255 -12.57 4.47 1.42
CA ALA A 255 -12.56 4.61 2.86
C ALA A 255 -12.34 3.26 3.58
N LEU A 256 -13.11 2.24 3.21
CA LEU A 256 -12.98 0.89 3.78
C LEU A 256 -11.59 0.30 3.56
N ALA A 257 -11.07 0.41 2.34
CA ALA A 257 -9.71 -0.04 2.03
C ALA A 257 -8.66 0.71 2.85
N THR A 258 -8.76 2.04 2.94
CA THR A 258 -7.86 2.88 3.75
C THR A 258 -7.78 2.37 5.18
N LEU A 259 -8.94 2.12 5.79
CA LEU A 259 -9.01 1.60 7.16
C LEU A 259 -8.39 0.20 7.29
N GLY A 260 -8.65 -0.70 6.33
CA GLY A 260 -8.02 -2.02 6.29
C GLY A 260 -6.49 -1.96 6.21
N PHE A 261 -5.95 -1.16 5.29
CA PHE A 261 -4.49 -1.02 5.13
C PHE A 261 -3.83 -0.29 6.30
N VAL A 262 -4.52 0.65 6.96
CA VAL A 262 -4.05 1.23 8.23
C VAL A 262 -4.00 0.16 9.32
N ALA A 263 -5.03 -0.68 9.44
CA ALA A 263 -5.05 -1.79 10.40
C ALA A 263 -3.88 -2.76 10.14
N PHE A 264 -3.62 -3.12 8.87
CA PHE A 264 -2.43 -3.89 8.48
C PHE A 264 -1.15 -3.19 8.94
N GLY A 265 -0.97 -1.91 8.59
CA GLY A 265 0.25 -1.17 8.88
C GLY A 265 0.53 -1.07 10.38
N LEU A 266 -0.49 -0.78 11.19
CA LEU A 266 -0.38 -0.74 12.65
C LEU A 266 -0.01 -2.11 13.22
N ALA A 267 -0.71 -3.18 12.83
CA ALA A 267 -0.42 -4.52 13.31
C ALA A 267 0.98 -5.01 12.91
N PHE A 268 1.40 -4.72 11.68
CA PHE A 268 2.76 -4.98 11.21
C PHE A 268 3.81 -4.30 12.09
N MET A 269 3.60 -3.02 12.42
CA MET A 269 4.54 -2.26 13.26
C MET A 269 4.56 -2.72 14.73
N LEU A 270 3.42 -3.19 15.24
CA LEU A 270 3.33 -3.75 16.59
C LEU A 270 4.04 -5.11 16.68
N ALA A 271 3.86 -5.96 15.68
CA ALA A 271 4.47 -7.28 15.60
C ALA A 271 6.00 -7.21 15.35
N TRP A 272 6.45 -6.28 14.51
CA TRP A 272 7.87 -6.12 14.22
C TRP A 272 8.58 -5.32 15.30
N ARG A 273 9.26 -6.04 16.21
CA ARG A 273 9.97 -5.45 17.37
C ARG A 273 11.28 -4.71 17.06
N GLY A 274 11.51 -4.34 15.80
CA GLY A 274 12.66 -3.52 15.41
C GLY A 274 13.72 -4.26 14.58
N PRO A 275 14.72 -3.50 14.11
CA PRO A 275 15.76 -4.03 13.24
C PRO A 275 16.59 -5.07 13.98
N ALA A 276 16.87 -6.17 13.28
CA ALA A 276 17.90 -7.12 13.69
C ALA A 276 19.25 -6.40 13.85
N PRO A 277 20.18 -6.92 14.68
CA PRO A 277 21.53 -6.40 14.77
C PRO A 277 22.15 -6.19 13.38
N ALA A 278 23.00 -5.16 13.25
CA ALA A 278 23.74 -4.90 12.02
C ALA A 278 24.33 -6.21 11.51
N PRO A 279 24.19 -6.51 10.20
CA PRO A 279 24.58 -7.81 9.66
C PRO A 279 25.96 -8.18 10.18
N GLY A 280 26.03 -9.33 10.86
CA GLY A 280 27.29 -9.95 11.24
C GLY A 280 28.18 -10.12 10.01
N GLU A 281 29.47 -10.34 10.26
CA GLU A 281 30.55 -10.52 9.29
C GLU A 281 30.08 -10.88 7.87
N ALA A 282 30.56 -10.10 6.89
CA ALA A 282 30.16 -10.24 5.49
C ALA A 282 30.23 -11.71 5.06
N GLU A 283 29.07 -12.32 4.82
CA GLU A 283 28.99 -13.70 4.37
C GLU A 283 29.79 -13.84 3.07
N GLU A 284 30.67 -14.83 3.04
CA GLU A 284 31.49 -15.11 1.87
C GLU A 284 30.59 -15.57 0.72
N VAL A 285 30.64 -14.84 -0.39
CA VAL A 285 30.00 -15.28 -1.64
C VAL A 285 30.67 -16.60 -2.05
N PRO A 286 29.90 -17.65 -2.39
CA PRO A 286 30.48 -18.89 -2.88
C PRO A 286 31.42 -18.65 -4.08
N PRO A 287 32.37 -19.55 -4.33
CA PRO A 287 33.26 -19.44 -5.49
C PRO A 287 32.45 -19.23 -6.78
N GLU A 288 32.84 -18.25 -7.60
CA GLU A 288 32.13 -17.84 -8.81
C GLU A 288 31.78 -19.05 -9.71
N ARG A 289 32.70 -20.02 -9.83
CA ARG A 289 32.48 -21.24 -10.61
C ARG A 289 31.33 -22.10 -10.10
N THR A 290 31.16 -22.23 -8.79
CA THR A 290 30.07 -22.99 -8.16
C THR A 290 28.73 -22.29 -8.40
N LEU A 291 28.71 -20.98 -8.16
CA LEU A 291 27.53 -20.14 -8.40
C LEU A 291 27.06 -20.19 -9.86
N LEU A 292 27.98 -20.00 -10.82
CA LEU A 292 27.65 -20.01 -12.25
C LEU A 292 27.15 -21.37 -12.73
N ARG A 293 27.71 -22.48 -12.21
CA ARG A 293 27.23 -23.83 -12.51
C ARG A 293 25.81 -24.05 -11.97
N GLY A 294 25.58 -23.70 -10.71
CA GLY A 294 24.26 -23.79 -10.11
C GLY A 294 23.22 -22.96 -10.85
N ALA A 295 23.56 -21.73 -11.21
CA ALA A 295 22.71 -20.84 -11.98
C ALA A 295 22.41 -21.40 -13.38
N LEU A 296 23.39 -21.97 -14.07
CA LEU A 296 23.19 -22.60 -15.38
C LEU A 296 22.24 -23.79 -15.30
N VAL A 297 22.40 -24.66 -14.28
CA VAL A 297 21.49 -25.81 -14.06
C VAL A 297 20.08 -25.31 -13.75
N ALA A 298 19.93 -24.35 -12.83
CA ALA A 298 18.64 -23.79 -12.47
C ALA A 298 17.94 -23.13 -13.68
N LEU A 299 18.66 -22.34 -14.48
CA LEU A 299 18.12 -21.74 -15.71
C LEU A 299 17.76 -22.80 -16.76
N GLY A 300 18.58 -23.84 -16.92
CA GLY A 300 18.31 -24.93 -17.87
C GLY A 300 17.04 -25.70 -17.51
N VAL A 301 16.91 -26.13 -16.25
CA VAL A 301 15.70 -26.81 -15.76
C VAL A 301 14.50 -25.87 -15.82
N GLY A 302 14.66 -24.60 -15.43
CA GLY A 302 13.58 -23.63 -15.43
C GLY A 302 13.05 -23.38 -16.84
N THR A 303 13.97 -23.26 -17.80
CA THR A 303 13.67 -23.09 -19.22
C THR A 303 13.01 -24.31 -19.82
N GLY A 304 13.47 -25.52 -19.49
CA GLY A 304 12.80 -26.74 -19.90
C GLY A 304 11.35 -26.81 -19.40
N LEU A 305 11.11 -26.46 -18.14
CA LEU A 305 9.78 -26.50 -17.53
C LEU A 305 8.81 -25.47 -18.11
N TRP A 306 9.21 -24.19 -18.19
CA TRP A 306 8.33 -23.16 -18.76
C TRP A 306 8.17 -23.33 -20.28
N GLY A 307 9.21 -23.81 -20.97
CA GLY A 307 9.15 -24.13 -22.40
C GLY A 307 8.21 -25.30 -22.70
N ALA A 308 8.19 -26.33 -21.86
CA ALA A 308 7.24 -27.43 -21.97
C ALA A 308 5.79 -26.95 -21.81
N LEU A 309 5.52 -26.04 -20.87
CA LEU A 309 4.20 -25.41 -20.71
C LEU A 309 3.81 -24.56 -21.93
N PHE A 310 4.76 -23.76 -22.45
CA PHE A 310 4.52 -22.96 -23.65
C PHE A 310 4.15 -23.85 -24.84
N LEU A 311 4.90 -24.92 -25.08
CA LEU A 311 4.63 -25.87 -26.17
C LEU A 311 3.32 -26.65 -25.95
N SER A 312 3.00 -27.07 -24.71
CA SER A 312 1.75 -27.78 -24.42
C SER A 312 0.51 -26.92 -24.68
N ASN A 313 0.64 -25.60 -24.54
CA ASN A 313 -0.44 -24.66 -24.76
C ASN A 313 -0.48 -24.12 -26.21
N GLY A 314 0.22 -24.78 -27.15
CA GLY A 314 0.21 -24.46 -28.59
C GLY A 314 1.41 -23.64 -29.07
N GLY A 315 2.33 -23.26 -28.18
CA GLY A 315 3.58 -22.59 -28.54
C GLY A 315 3.38 -21.30 -29.32
N PHE A 316 4.12 -21.14 -30.42
CA PHE A 316 4.06 -19.93 -31.25
C PHE A 316 2.70 -19.73 -31.93
N ASP A 317 1.98 -20.82 -32.24
CA ASP A 317 0.64 -20.71 -32.83
C ASP A 317 -0.32 -20.03 -31.84
N ALA A 318 -0.35 -20.50 -30.59
CA ALA A 318 -1.14 -19.84 -29.55
C ALA A 318 -0.64 -18.43 -29.25
N LEU A 319 0.67 -18.16 -29.29
CA LEU A 319 1.21 -16.82 -29.07
C LEU A 319 0.74 -15.80 -30.13
N LEU A 320 0.64 -16.24 -31.38
CA LEU A 320 0.28 -15.38 -32.51
C LEU A 320 -1.22 -15.29 -32.72
N ASN A 321 -1.95 -16.40 -32.51
CA ASN A 321 -3.36 -16.54 -32.89
C ASN A 321 -4.31 -16.55 -31.69
N ASN A 322 -3.85 -16.91 -30.48
CA ASN A 322 -4.70 -16.92 -29.28
C ASN A 322 -3.88 -16.67 -27.98
N PRO A 323 -3.32 -15.46 -27.80
CA PRO A 323 -2.49 -15.14 -26.64
C PRO A 323 -3.27 -15.18 -25.32
N ALA A 324 -4.61 -15.10 -25.38
CA ALA A 324 -5.48 -15.24 -24.22
C ALA A 324 -5.45 -16.67 -23.66
N LYS A 325 -5.51 -17.70 -24.51
CA LYS A 325 -5.41 -19.11 -24.11
C LYS A 325 -4.11 -19.38 -23.35
N LEU A 326 -2.98 -18.89 -23.87
CA LEU A 326 -1.69 -18.99 -23.17
C LEU A 326 -1.74 -18.40 -21.77
N HIS A 327 -2.49 -17.32 -21.57
CA HIS A 327 -2.64 -16.65 -20.28
C HIS A 327 -3.51 -17.42 -19.28
N LEU A 328 -4.60 -18.01 -19.75
CA LEU A 328 -5.55 -18.72 -18.91
C LEU A 328 -5.00 -20.07 -18.45
N GLU A 329 -4.26 -20.75 -19.32
CA GLU A 329 -3.72 -22.09 -19.04
C GLU A 329 -2.42 -22.05 -18.22
N GLN A 330 -1.84 -20.87 -17.94
CA GLN A 330 -0.61 -20.72 -17.13
C GLN A 330 -0.74 -21.40 -15.77
N PHE A 331 -1.89 -21.26 -15.13
CA PHE A 331 -2.15 -21.80 -13.79
C PHE A 331 -2.59 -23.27 -13.82
N GLY A 332 -2.85 -23.83 -15.01
CA GLY A 332 -3.21 -25.24 -15.20
C GLY A 332 -2.01 -26.18 -15.12
N GLY A 333 -0.81 -25.71 -15.49
CA GLY A 333 0.43 -26.47 -15.44
C GLY A 333 1.41 -25.90 -14.41
N GLY A 334 1.19 -26.18 -13.13
CA GLY A 334 1.99 -25.62 -12.03
C GLY A 334 3.51 -25.77 -12.18
N TYR A 335 3.97 -26.79 -12.93
CA TYR A 335 5.38 -26.99 -13.26
C TYR A 335 5.98 -25.86 -14.11
N GLY A 336 5.23 -25.29 -15.07
CA GLY A 336 5.74 -24.22 -15.93
C GLY A 336 5.86 -22.89 -15.18
N VAL A 337 4.94 -22.62 -14.26
CA VAL A 337 5.04 -21.48 -13.33
C VAL A 337 6.27 -21.63 -12.44
N VAL A 338 6.50 -22.82 -11.85
CA VAL A 338 7.71 -23.09 -11.06
C VAL A 338 8.98 -22.90 -11.89
N GLY A 339 9.00 -23.38 -13.14
CA GLY A 339 10.11 -23.19 -14.07
C GLY A 339 10.43 -21.72 -14.32
N TYR A 340 9.39 -20.92 -14.59
CA TYR A 340 9.50 -19.49 -14.77
C TYR A 340 10.02 -18.77 -13.50
N MET A 341 9.46 -19.10 -12.33
CA MET A 341 9.90 -18.58 -11.04
C MET A 341 11.35 -18.93 -10.74
N MET A 342 11.83 -20.09 -11.17
CA MET A 342 13.22 -20.50 -10.99
C MET A 342 14.18 -19.67 -11.83
N CYS A 343 13.79 -19.31 -13.06
CA CYS A 343 14.56 -18.35 -13.86
C CYS A 343 14.65 -16.98 -13.17
N LEU A 344 13.52 -16.47 -12.68
CA LEU A 344 13.45 -15.17 -11.96
C LEU A 344 14.31 -15.20 -10.67
N GLY A 345 14.17 -16.25 -9.87
CA GLY A 345 14.98 -16.45 -8.66
C GLY A 345 16.48 -16.54 -8.96
N THR A 346 16.85 -17.22 -10.04
CA THR A 346 18.25 -17.32 -10.48
C THR A 346 18.80 -15.96 -10.91
N ALA A 347 18.04 -15.15 -11.64
CA ALA A 347 18.43 -13.80 -12.00
C ALA A 347 18.67 -12.92 -10.76
N LEU A 348 17.81 -13.02 -9.74
CA LEU A 348 17.99 -12.30 -8.47
C LEU A 348 19.22 -12.78 -7.68
N LEU A 349 19.50 -14.08 -7.65
CA LEU A 349 20.71 -14.62 -7.02
C LEU A 349 22.00 -14.14 -7.72
N LEU A 350 22.00 -14.13 -9.06
CA LEU A 350 23.13 -13.61 -9.83
C LEU A 350 23.31 -12.10 -9.64
N LEU A 351 22.20 -11.35 -9.54
CA LEU A 351 22.24 -9.93 -9.20
C LEU A 351 22.85 -9.71 -7.82
N TRP A 352 22.39 -10.43 -6.80
CA TRP A 352 22.94 -10.37 -5.44
C TRP A 352 24.46 -10.63 -5.44
N ALA A 353 24.89 -11.72 -6.07
CA ALA A 353 26.30 -12.08 -6.13
C ALA A 353 27.15 -11.04 -6.87
N TRP A 354 26.66 -10.51 -8.00
CA TRP A 354 27.34 -9.44 -8.74
C TRP A 354 27.41 -8.13 -7.94
N LEU A 355 26.40 -7.83 -7.11
CA LEU A 355 26.41 -6.64 -6.26
C LEU A 355 27.53 -6.71 -5.21
N ARG A 356 27.79 -7.91 -4.65
CA ARG A 356 28.82 -8.19 -3.64
C ARG A 356 30.22 -8.36 -4.25
N ALA A 357 30.34 -9.11 -5.34
CA ALA A 357 31.59 -9.44 -6.01
C ALA A 357 31.47 -9.16 -7.52
N PRO A 358 31.60 -7.89 -7.96
CA PRO A 358 31.39 -7.54 -9.36
C PRO A 358 32.46 -8.19 -10.25
N GLY A 359 32.02 -9.07 -11.15
CA GLY A 359 32.86 -9.75 -12.14
C GLY A 359 32.21 -9.75 -13.52
N ARG A 360 33.04 -9.78 -14.58
CA ARG A 360 32.55 -9.76 -15.98
C ARG A 360 31.72 -11.01 -16.32
N ARG A 361 32.11 -12.19 -15.82
CA ARG A 361 31.37 -13.44 -16.08
C ARG A 361 30.00 -13.43 -15.38
N LEU A 362 29.94 -12.99 -14.13
CA LEU A 362 28.66 -12.78 -13.43
C LEU A 362 27.75 -11.77 -14.13
N ALA A 363 28.31 -10.68 -14.65
CA ALA A 363 27.52 -9.70 -15.42
C ALA A 363 26.89 -10.31 -16.68
N TRP A 364 27.66 -11.11 -17.45
CA TRP A 364 27.13 -11.82 -18.61
C TRP A 364 26.12 -12.90 -18.24
N ALA A 365 26.35 -13.64 -17.17
CA ALA A 365 25.40 -14.62 -16.67
C ALA A 365 24.08 -13.97 -16.24
N LEU A 366 24.15 -12.84 -15.54
CA LEU A 366 22.97 -12.05 -15.15
C LEU A 366 22.23 -11.52 -16.38
N ALA A 367 22.94 -11.00 -17.38
CA ALA A 367 22.34 -10.54 -18.63
C ALA A 367 21.62 -11.69 -19.36
N GLY A 368 22.25 -12.86 -19.46
CA GLY A 368 21.66 -14.06 -20.05
C GLY A 368 20.41 -14.53 -19.28
N ALA A 369 20.49 -14.61 -17.95
CA ALA A 369 19.35 -14.95 -17.10
C ALA A 369 18.18 -13.98 -17.25
N THR A 370 18.48 -12.67 -17.32
CA THR A 370 17.48 -11.62 -17.54
C THR A 370 16.81 -11.77 -18.90
N ALA A 371 17.59 -12.03 -19.96
CA ALA A 371 17.04 -12.28 -21.30
C ALA A 371 16.11 -13.50 -21.31
N VAL A 372 16.49 -14.59 -20.65
CA VAL A 372 15.63 -15.78 -20.49
C VAL A 372 14.33 -15.44 -19.74
N CYS A 373 14.42 -14.65 -18.67
CA CYS A 373 13.23 -14.22 -17.92
C CYS A 373 12.27 -13.37 -18.76
N LEU A 374 12.81 -12.45 -19.58
CA LEU A 374 12.01 -11.63 -20.50
C LEU A 374 11.37 -12.48 -21.59
N LEU A 375 12.11 -13.43 -22.16
CA LEU A 375 11.61 -14.35 -23.16
C LEU A 375 10.49 -15.24 -22.59
N ALA A 376 10.67 -15.76 -21.37
CA ALA A 376 9.66 -16.55 -20.68
C ALA A 376 8.41 -15.73 -20.37
N ALA A 377 8.58 -14.50 -19.89
CA ALA A 377 7.46 -13.59 -19.60
C ALA A 377 6.65 -13.26 -20.85
N PHE A 378 7.35 -13.03 -21.97
CA PHE A 378 6.73 -12.78 -23.27
C PHE A 378 6.02 -14.03 -23.81
N ALA A 379 6.70 -15.18 -23.82
CA ALA A 379 6.16 -16.44 -24.33
C ALA A 379 4.95 -16.91 -23.54
N LEU A 380 4.99 -16.79 -22.20
CA LEU A 380 3.87 -17.15 -21.36
C LEU A 380 2.81 -16.04 -21.28
N GLN A 381 3.08 -14.80 -21.69
CA GLN A 381 2.20 -13.65 -21.46
C GLN A 381 1.97 -13.35 -19.96
N THR A 382 3.01 -13.52 -19.13
CA THR A 382 2.98 -13.27 -17.68
C THR A 382 3.66 -11.94 -17.33
N ARG A 383 2.94 -11.02 -16.68
CA ARG A 383 3.52 -9.72 -16.26
C ARG A 383 3.69 -9.55 -14.75
N GLY A 384 2.73 -10.04 -13.96
CA GLY A 384 2.72 -9.83 -12.50
C GLY A 384 3.99 -10.31 -11.80
N PRO A 385 4.42 -11.56 -12.00
CA PRO A 385 5.67 -12.06 -11.42
C PRO A 385 6.93 -11.32 -11.89
N LEU A 386 6.97 -10.89 -13.15
CA LEU A 386 8.10 -10.13 -13.68
C LEU A 386 8.21 -8.76 -13.00
N VAL A 387 7.11 -8.01 -12.92
CA VAL A 387 7.07 -6.71 -12.24
C VAL A 387 7.46 -6.88 -10.77
N SER A 388 6.94 -7.90 -10.09
CA SER A 388 7.29 -8.22 -8.70
C SER A 388 8.79 -8.53 -8.54
N THR A 389 9.38 -9.21 -9.53
CA THR A 389 10.82 -9.52 -9.55
C THR A 389 11.66 -8.28 -9.81
N ILE A 390 11.21 -7.35 -10.66
CA ILE A 390 11.87 -6.05 -10.86
C ILE A 390 11.87 -5.25 -9.55
N VAL A 391 10.73 -5.20 -8.84
CA VAL A 391 10.64 -4.56 -7.52
C VAL A 391 11.59 -5.25 -6.53
N ALA A 392 11.63 -6.57 -6.50
CA ALA A 392 12.59 -7.33 -5.69
C ALA A 392 14.05 -6.98 -6.04
N ALA A 393 14.40 -6.86 -7.33
CA ALA A 393 15.73 -6.46 -7.76
C ALA A 393 16.11 -5.05 -7.27
N VAL A 394 15.18 -4.09 -7.34
CA VAL A 394 15.40 -2.73 -6.80
C VAL A 394 15.60 -2.76 -5.29
N VAL A 395 14.76 -3.51 -4.56
CA VAL A 395 14.89 -3.69 -3.10
C VAL A 395 16.25 -4.28 -2.76
N LEU A 396 16.69 -5.32 -3.47
CA LEU A 396 17.98 -5.96 -3.27
C LEU A 396 19.15 -5.00 -3.52
N VAL A 397 19.07 -4.16 -4.56
CA VAL A 397 20.06 -3.12 -4.85
C VAL A 397 20.14 -2.08 -3.72
N VAL A 398 19.00 -1.67 -3.17
CA VAL A 398 18.92 -0.73 -2.02
C VAL A 398 19.48 -1.35 -0.73
N LEU A 399 19.25 -2.64 -0.52
CA LEU A 399 19.77 -3.37 0.64
C LEU A 399 21.30 -3.57 0.57
N GLU A 400 21.85 -3.84 -0.61
CA GLU A 400 23.26 -4.24 -0.77
C GLU A 400 24.22 -3.08 -1.01
N ARG A 401 23.80 -1.99 -1.64
CA ARG A 401 24.72 -0.90 -2.03
C ARG A 401 24.35 0.45 -1.42
N ARG A 402 25.38 1.27 -1.18
CA ARG A 402 25.22 2.73 -1.13
C ARG A 402 24.99 3.21 -2.56
N VAL A 403 23.78 3.05 -3.06
CA VAL A 403 23.38 3.51 -4.40
C VAL A 403 23.43 5.04 -4.39
N SER A 404 24.16 5.63 -5.35
CA SER A 404 24.08 7.08 -5.56
C SER A 404 22.68 7.45 -6.06
N GLY A 405 22.15 8.60 -5.65
CA GLY A 405 20.79 9.01 -6.02
C GLY A 405 20.52 8.96 -7.54
N ARG A 406 21.53 9.27 -8.36
CA ARG A 406 21.43 9.20 -9.84
C ARG A 406 21.15 7.78 -10.35
N ARG A 407 21.81 6.76 -9.79
CA ARG A 407 21.59 5.36 -10.19
C ARG A 407 20.23 4.87 -9.75
N LEU A 408 19.80 5.25 -8.54
CA LEU A 408 18.46 4.92 -8.06
C LEU A 408 17.40 5.54 -8.97
N LEU A 409 17.55 6.81 -9.35
CA LEU A 409 16.65 7.48 -10.29
C LEU A 409 16.60 6.75 -11.64
N ALA A 410 17.76 6.39 -12.22
CA ALA A 410 17.80 5.67 -13.49
C ALA A 410 17.11 4.29 -13.42
N LEU A 411 17.31 3.55 -12.32
CA LEU A 411 16.63 2.28 -12.08
C LEU A 411 15.12 2.46 -11.91
N SER A 412 14.68 3.49 -11.19
CA SER A 412 13.26 3.83 -11.04
C SER A 412 12.63 4.19 -12.38
N LEU A 413 13.29 5.02 -13.19
CA LEU A 413 12.83 5.38 -14.54
C LEU A 413 12.74 4.16 -15.46
N ALA A 414 13.75 3.30 -15.46
CA ALA A 414 13.71 2.05 -16.22
C ALA A 414 12.56 1.13 -15.77
N THR A 415 12.31 1.06 -14.46
CA THR A 415 11.19 0.29 -13.91
C THR A 415 9.85 0.85 -14.37
N VAL A 416 9.67 2.18 -14.33
CA VAL A 416 8.45 2.85 -14.82
C VAL A 416 8.23 2.59 -16.31
N LEU A 417 9.28 2.71 -17.13
CA LEU A 417 9.20 2.43 -18.57
C LEU A 417 8.83 0.97 -18.86
N LEU A 418 9.39 0.02 -18.10
CA LEU A 418 9.03 -1.39 -18.23
C LEU A 418 7.57 -1.63 -17.86
N VAL A 419 7.10 -1.09 -16.73
CA VAL A 419 5.69 -1.20 -16.33
C VAL A 419 4.76 -0.63 -17.41
N PHE A 420 5.10 0.53 -17.97
CA PHE A 420 4.33 1.12 -19.07
C PHE A 420 4.33 0.23 -20.32
N GLY A 421 5.48 -0.34 -20.69
CA GLY A 421 5.59 -1.30 -21.79
C GLY A 421 4.72 -2.55 -21.57
N PHE A 422 4.64 -3.06 -20.33
CA PHE A 422 3.76 -4.18 -19.98
C PHE A 422 2.27 -3.79 -20.00
N GLY A 423 1.92 -2.58 -19.56
CA GLY A 423 0.56 -2.04 -19.67
C GLY A 423 0.12 -1.93 -21.14
N TYR A 424 1.01 -1.46 -22.00
CA TYR A 424 0.78 -1.41 -23.44
C TYR A 424 0.60 -2.80 -24.05
N MET A 425 1.46 -3.77 -23.73
CA MET A 425 1.31 -5.16 -24.23
C MET A 425 -0.01 -5.80 -23.78
N ARG A 426 -0.50 -5.49 -22.57
CA ARG A 426 -1.81 -5.94 -22.09
C ARG A 426 -2.94 -5.43 -22.99
N LEU A 427 -2.92 -4.16 -23.39
CA LEU A 427 -3.93 -3.60 -24.28
C LEU A 427 -3.91 -4.22 -25.67
N VAL A 428 -2.72 -4.40 -26.24
CA VAL A 428 -2.58 -5.09 -27.54
C VAL A 428 -3.20 -6.48 -27.46
N ARG A 429 -2.96 -7.20 -26.36
CA ARG A 429 -3.54 -8.52 -26.12
C ARG A 429 -5.07 -8.48 -25.96
N GLU A 430 -5.60 -7.49 -25.25
CA GLU A 430 -7.04 -7.32 -25.06
C GLU A 430 -7.75 -7.04 -26.38
N TYR A 431 -7.21 -6.14 -27.21
CA TYR A 431 -7.75 -5.89 -28.55
C TYR A 431 -7.57 -7.07 -29.51
N ALA A 432 -6.48 -7.83 -29.37
CA ALA A 432 -6.22 -9.01 -30.20
C ALA A 432 -7.23 -10.15 -29.99
N GLN A 433 -8.11 -10.07 -28.97
CA GLN A 433 -9.25 -10.98 -28.84
C GLN A 433 -10.33 -10.72 -29.90
N SER A 434 -10.40 -9.52 -30.46
CA SER A 434 -11.44 -9.09 -31.41
C SER A 434 -10.91 -8.53 -32.73
N LEU A 435 -9.63 -8.14 -32.78
CA LEU A 435 -9.00 -7.47 -33.92
C LEU A 435 -7.75 -8.23 -34.35
N ALA A 436 -7.32 -8.01 -35.60
CA ALA A 436 -6.00 -8.50 -36.04
C ALA A 436 -4.88 -7.84 -35.23
N VAL A 437 -3.71 -8.48 -35.13
CA VAL A 437 -2.59 -7.96 -34.30
C VAL A 437 -2.14 -6.56 -34.75
N GLY A 438 -2.08 -6.29 -36.05
CA GLY A 438 -1.71 -4.97 -36.58
C GLY A 438 -2.70 -3.87 -36.18
N GLU A 439 -4.00 -4.15 -36.31
CA GLU A 439 -5.08 -3.25 -35.89
C GLU A 439 -5.11 -3.09 -34.37
N SER A 440 -4.79 -4.14 -33.61
CA SER A 440 -4.71 -4.11 -32.15
C SER A 440 -3.58 -3.20 -31.66
N ILE A 441 -2.43 -3.23 -32.34
CA ILE A 441 -1.32 -2.31 -32.08
C ILE A 441 -1.76 -0.88 -32.38
N GLU A 442 -2.37 -0.63 -33.55
CA GLU A 442 -2.85 0.70 -33.93
C GLU A 442 -3.91 1.23 -32.95
N ALA A 443 -4.88 0.41 -32.57
CA ALA A 443 -5.90 0.73 -31.57
C ALA A 443 -5.29 1.00 -30.19
N SER A 444 -4.26 0.24 -29.79
CA SER A 444 -3.54 0.46 -28.53
C SER A 444 -2.80 1.80 -28.51
N VAL A 445 -2.17 2.20 -29.62
CA VAL A 445 -1.51 3.53 -29.73
C VAL A 445 -2.54 4.66 -29.68
N LYS A 446 -3.72 4.44 -30.26
CA LYS A 446 -4.83 5.42 -30.26
C LYS A 446 -5.62 5.44 -28.93
N THR A 447 -5.41 4.47 -28.06
CA THR A 447 -6.09 4.41 -26.75
C THR A 447 -5.53 5.50 -25.85
N ASP A 448 -6.42 6.20 -25.14
CA ASP A 448 -6.02 7.23 -24.18
C ASP A 448 -5.01 6.65 -23.17
N PRO A 449 -3.80 7.25 -23.02
CA PRO A 449 -2.80 6.86 -22.03
C PRO A 449 -3.37 6.70 -20.61
N LEU A 450 -4.35 7.50 -20.23
CA LEU A 450 -5.01 7.40 -18.93
C LEU A 450 -5.85 6.12 -18.79
N THR A 451 -6.43 5.63 -19.88
CA THR A 451 -7.14 4.35 -19.90
C THR A 451 -6.14 3.20 -19.76
N VAL A 452 -4.98 3.30 -20.41
CA VAL A 452 -3.90 2.30 -20.31
C VAL A 452 -3.40 2.18 -18.86
N VAL A 453 -3.05 3.31 -18.26
CA VAL A 453 -2.54 3.34 -16.88
C VAL A 453 -3.65 3.01 -15.88
N GLY A 454 -4.86 3.51 -16.10
CA GLY A 454 -6.02 3.28 -15.23
C GLY A 454 -6.45 1.81 -15.17
N GLY A 455 -6.35 1.08 -16.28
CA GLY A 455 -6.70 -0.35 -16.33
C GLY A 455 -5.84 -1.23 -15.41
N ASP A 456 -4.61 -0.82 -15.13
CA ASP A 456 -3.69 -1.52 -14.21
C ASP A 456 -3.97 -1.24 -12.72
N PHE A 457 -4.94 -0.37 -12.43
CA PHE A 457 -5.46 -0.11 -11.09
C PHE A 457 -6.96 -0.42 -10.97
N SER A 458 -7.50 -1.23 -11.87
CA SER A 458 -8.92 -1.64 -11.90
C SER A 458 -9.36 -2.41 -10.66
N GLU A 459 -8.43 -2.86 -9.81
CA GLU A 459 -8.70 -3.55 -8.56
C GLU A 459 -9.62 -2.78 -7.60
N VAL A 460 -9.57 -1.43 -7.61
CA VAL A 460 -10.51 -0.62 -6.80
C VAL A 460 -11.92 -0.66 -7.36
N GLU A 461 -12.07 -0.64 -8.70
CA GLU A 461 -13.38 -0.69 -9.36
C GLU A 461 -14.03 -2.06 -9.16
N ASN A 462 -13.23 -3.12 -9.25
CA ASN A 462 -13.69 -4.48 -8.96
C ASN A 462 -14.09 -4.63 -7.50
N PHE A 463 -13.43 -3.92 -6.58
CA PHE A 463 -13.87 -3.85 -5.19
C PHE A 463 -15.19 -3.06 -5.05
N VAL A 464 -15.38 -1.95 -5.77
CA VAL A 464 -16.67 -1.23 -5.79
C VAL A 464 -17.79 -2.15 -6.30
N ALA A 465 -17.58 -2.83 -7.41
CA ALA A 465 -18.53 -3.78 -7.99
C ALA A 465 -18.87 -4.91 -7.00
N LEU A 466 -17.86 -5.49 -6.37
CA LEU A 466 -18.03 -6.51 -5.34
C LEU A 466 -18.87 -6.01 -4.16
N LYS A 467 -18.71 -4.75 -3.76
CA LYS A 467 -19.47 -4.14 -2.67
C LYS A 467 -20.94 -3.91 -3.00
N GLN A 468 -21.27 -3.71 -4.27
CA GLN A 468 -22.65 -3.58 -4.75
C GLN A 468 -23.32 -4.94 -4.93
N LEU A 469 -22.56 -5.96 -5.33
CA LEU A 469 -23.08 -7.30 -5.57
C LEU A 469 -23.25 -8.11 -4.29
N VAL A 470 -22.44 -7.88 -3.25
CA VAL A 470 -22.46 -8.67 -2.01
C VAL A 470 -23.20 -7.90 -0.89
N PRO A 471 -24.21 -8.48 -0.22
CA PRO A 471 -24.60 -9.89 -0.28
C PRO A 471 -25.78 -10.21 -1.22
N ASP A 472 -26.34 -9.20 -1.89
CA ASP A 472 -27.68 -9.33 -2.49
C ASP A 472 -27.71 -10.16 -3.78
N ALA A 473 -26.71 -9.98 -4.65
CA ALA A 473 -26.56 -10.74 -5.89
C ALA A 473 -25.54 -11.89 -5.78
N LEU A 474 -24.51 -11.70 -4.95
CA LEU A 474 -23.50 -12.71 -4.64
C LEU A 474 -23.53 -13.02 -3.15
N PRO A 475 -23.73 -14.29 -2.74
CA PRO A 475 -23.68 -14.65 -1.34
C PRO A 475 -22.27 -14.39 -0.77
N ARG A 476 -22.19 -14.21 0.56
CA ARG A 476 -20.90 -14.17 1.23
C ARG A 476 -20.16 -15.50 1.05
N LEU A 477 -18.84 -15.42 0.99
CA LEU A 477 -17.99 -16.60 0.88
C LEU A 477 -17.82 -17.33 2.22
N ASP A 478 -18.04 -16.65 3.35
CA ASP A 478 -17.95 -17.20 4.71
C ASP A 478 -16.67 -18.01 5.00
N GLY A 479 -15.54 -17.54 4.44
CA GLY A 479 -14.23 -18.15 4.59
C GLY A 479 -13.84 -19.14 3.49
N ARG A 480 -14.74 -19.44 2.54
CA ARG A 480 -14.48 -20.41 1.45
C ARG A 480 -13.17 -20.14 0.72
N SER A 481 -12.93 -18.90 0.30
CA SER A 481 -11.72 -18.58 -0.46
C SER A 481 -10.43 -18.76 0.35
N ILE A 482 -10.50 -18.62 1.68
CA ILE A 482 -9.37 -18.85 2.59
C ILE A 482 -9.11 -20.35 2.76
N TRP A 483 -10.19 -21.16 2.87
CA TRP A 483 -10.08 -22.61 2.96
C TRP A 483 -9.62 -23.27 1.65
N GLU A 484 -9.83 -22.62 0.52
CA GLU A 484 -9.37 -23.10 -0.79
C GLU A 484 -7.87 -22.86 -1.04
N VAL A 485 -7.20 -22.04 -0.20
CA VAL A 485 -5.77 -21.70 -0.37
C VAL A 485 -4.86 -22.94 -0.40
N PRO A 486 -4.99 -23.95 0.50
CA PRO A 486 -4.22 -25.20 0.37
C PRO A 486 -4.51 -25.94 -0.94
N GLY A 487 -5.77 -25.91 -1.39
CA GLY A 487 -6.19 -26.48 -2.67
C GLY A 487 -5.53 -25.80 -3.87
N ALA A 488 -5.14 -24.52 -3.75
CA ALA A 488 -4.40 -23.81 -4.79
C ALA A 488 -3.09 -24.52 -5.18
N PHE A 489 -2.44 -25.23 -4.24
CA PHE A 489 -1.20 -25.98 -4.48
C PHE A 489 -1.40 -27.30 -5.21
N LEU A 490 -2.62 -27.84 -5.25
CA LEU A 490 -2.92 -29.06 -5.97
C LEU A 490 -3.07 -28.75 -7.47
N PRO A 491 -2.26 -29.38 -8.34
CA PRO A 491 -2.36 -29.18 -9.77
C PRO A 491 -3.66 -29.82 -10.30
N ARG A 492 -4.23 -29.25 -11.37
CA ARG A 492 -5.51 -29.74 -11.94
C ARG A 492 -5.42 -31.17 -12.47
N GLN A 493 -4.23 -31.68 -12.74
CA GLN A 493 -4.02 -33.09 -13.14
C GLN A 493 -4.32 -34.06 -11.98
N ILE A 494 -4.13 -33.62 -10.73
CA ILE A 494 -4.45 -34.40 -9.53
C ILE A 494 -5.88 -34.11 -9.07
N TRP A 495 -6.33 -32.86 -9.19
CA TRP A 495 -7.69 -32.44 -8.84
C TRP A 495 -8.37 -31.77 -10.04
N GLY A 496 -8.96 -32.61 -10.93
CA GLY A 496 -9.54 -32.16 -12.20
C GLY A 496 -10.67 -31.15 -12.03
N ASP A 497 -11.55 -31.41 -11.07
CA ASP A 497 -12.72 -30.61 -10.69
C ASP A 497 -12.41 -29.46 -9.72
N LYS A 498 -11.13 -29.13 -9.51
CA LYS A 498 -10.71 -28.01 -8.65
C LYS A 498 -11.49 -26.73 -8.99
N PRO A 499 -12.12 -26.08 -7.99
CA PRO A 499 -12.85 -24.83 -8.20
C PRO A 499 -12.02 -23.78 -8.95
N LYS A 500 -12.69 -22.97 -9.78
CA LYS A 500 -12.04 -21.77 -10.33
C LYS A 500 -11.77 -20.80 -9.17
N PRO A 501 -10.70 -19.99 -9.24
CA PRO A 501 -10.48 -18.97 -8.23
C PRO A 501 -11.63 -17.95 -8.21
N VAL A 502 -11.87 -17.34 -7.05
CA VAL A 502 -13.01 -16.43 -6.80
C VAL A 502 -13.06 -15.18 -7.69
N ASP A 503 -11.96 -14.80 -8.33
CA ASP A 503 -11.95 -13.72 -9.32
C ASP A 503 -12.73 -14.08 -10.61
N PHE A 504 -12.85 -15.36 -10.95
CA PHE A 504 -13.72 -15.81 -12.05
C PHE A 504 -15.20 -15.71 -11.70
N GLU A 505 -15.57 -16.00 -10.45
CA GLU A 505 -16.96 -15.89 -9.99
C GLU A 505 -17.42 -14.43 -10.01
N LEU A 506 -16.57 -13.51 -9.55
CA LEU A 506 -16.86 -12.07 -9.69
C LEU A 506 -16.92 -11.66 -11.17
N ALA A 507 -16.03 -12.18 -12.02
CA ALA A 507 -16.04 -11.87 -13.44
C ALA A 507 -17.32 -12.34 -14.14
N GLU A 508 -17.78 -13.56 -13.86
CA GLU A 508 -19.03 -14.12 -14.39
C GLU A 508 -20.24 -13.32 -13.90
N ALA A 509 -20.22 -12.81 -12.67
CA ALA A 509 -21.28 -11.94 -12.15
C ALA A 509 -21.33 -10.56 -12.82
N ILE A 510 -20.17 -9.99 -13.17
CA ILE A 510 -20.08 -8.65 -13.79
C ILE A 510 -20.31 -8.69 -15.30
N TYR A 511 -19.72 -9.66 -16.00
CA TYR A 511 -19.66 -9.71 -17.46
C TYR A 511 -20.55 -10.82 -18.06
N GLY A 512 -21.10 -11.69 -17.23
CA GLY A 512 -22.01 -12.76 -17.63
C GLY A 512 -21.33 -14.13 -17.82
N PRO A 513 -22.14 -15.17 -18.09
CA PRO A 513 -21.65 -16.53 -18.30
C PRO A 513 -20.67 -16.63 -19.47
N GLY A 514 -19.66 -17.49 -19.33
CA GLY A 514 -18.65 -17.70 -20.37
C GLY A 514 -17.48 -16.71 -20.31
N THR A 515 -17.42 -15.87 -19.27
CA THR A 515 -16.26 -15.00 -19.06
C THR A 515 -15.00 -15.85 -18.86
N GLU A 516 -14.04 -15.68 -19.77
CA GLU A 516 -12.83 -16.51 -19.78
C GLU A 516 -11.73 -15.97 -18.88
N ALA A 517 -11.82 -14.72 -18.39
CA ALA A 517 -10.77 -14.09 -17.59
C ALA A 517 -11.27 -13.66 -16.20
N GLY A 518 -10.48 -13.95 -15.18
CA GLY A 518 -10.75 -13.51 -13.81
C GLY A 518 -10.69 -11.98 -13.67
N THR A 519 -11.55 -11.44 -12.80
CA THR A 519 -11.63 -10.02 -12.48
C THR A 519 -10.99 -9.76 -11.11
N PRO A 520 -9.70 -9.39 -11.07
CA PRO A 520 -8.95 -9.31 -9.83
C PRO A 520 -9.46 -8.19 -8.92
N PHE A 521 -9.59 -8.49 -7.64
CA PHE A 521 -9.86 -7.50 -6.60
C PHE A 521 -8.81 -7.60 -5.50
N THR A 522 -8.69 -6.53 -4.70
CA THR A 522 -7.71 -6.47 -3.61
C THR A 522 -8.00 -7.47 -2.50
N ILE A 523 -6.99 -7.77 -1.67
CA ILE A 523 -7.18 -8.61 -0.47
C ILE A 523 -8.23 -8.02 0.48
N ALA A 524 -8.37 -6.69 0.53
CA ALA A 524 -9.44 -6.03 1.27
C ALA A 524 -10.83 -6.37 0.69
N GLY A 525 -10.93 -6.45 -0.65
CA GLY A 525 -12.13 -6.91 -1.33
C GLY A 525 -12.47 -8.36 -1.00
N GLU A 526 -11.49 -9.26 -0.98
CA GLU A 526 -11.72 -10.65 -0.62
C GLU A 526 -12.21 -10.80 0.83
N LEU A 527 -11.58 -10.10 1.76
CA LEU A 527 -11.98 -10.09 3.16
C LEU A 527 -13.39 -9.51 3.36
N PHE A 528 -13.76 -8.51 2.55
CA PHE A 528 -15.13 -7.99 2.51
C PHE A 528 -16.12 -9.03 2.00
N TRP A 529 -15.80 -9.76 0.93
CA TRP A 529 -16.69 -10.79 0.40
C TRP A 529 -16.89 -11.94 1.40
N ASN A 530 -15.85 -12.30 2.14
CA ASN A 530 -15.95 -13.35 3.16
C ASN A 530 -16.73 -12.88 4.39
N TYR A 531 -16.40 -11.74 4.99
CA TYR A 531 -16.91 -11.38 6.32
C TYR A 531 -17.39 -9.93 6.44
N GLY A 532 -17.64 -9.25 5.32
CA GLY A 532 -18.06 -7.86 5.26
C GLY A 532 -17.02 -6.90 5.83
N VAL A 533 -17.50 -5.76 6.33
CA VAL A 533 -16.67 -4.68 6.87
C VAL A 533 -15.74 -5.18 7.99
N ALA A 534 -16.25 -5.98 8.93
CA ALA A 534 -15.46 -6.53 10.03
C ALA A 534 -14.31 -7.43 9.54
N GLY A 535 -14.55 -8.21 8.48
CA GLY A 535 -13.54 -9.01 7.80
C GLY A 535 -12.34 -8.21 7.33
N VAL A 536 -12.59 -7.04 6.74
CA VAL A 536 -11.52 -6.15 6.27
C VAL A 536 -10.64 -5.71 7.44
N PHE A 537 -11.22 -5.22 8.54
CA PHE A 537 -10.43 -4.76 9.69
C PHE A 537 -9.64 -5.88 10.36
N VAL A 538 -10.33 -6.96 10.74
CA VAL A 538 -9.72 -8.06 11.50
C VAL A 538 -8.74 -8.84 10.63
N GLY A 539 -9.15 -9.16 9.39
CA GLY A 539 -8.31 -9.89 8.44
C GLY A 539 -7.06 -9.10 8.05
N MET A 540 -7.17 -7.80 7.76
CA MET A 540 -6.00 -6.99 7.44
C MET A 540 -5.07 -6.79 8.63
N ALA A 541 -5.60 -6.62 9.85
CA ALA A 541 -4.79 -6.59 11.07
C ALA A 541 -4.05 -7.91 11.29
N LEU A 542 -4.72 -9.06 11.11
CA LEU A 542 -4.10 -10.37 11.22
C LEU A 542 -2.97 -10.56 10.18
N LEU A 543 -3.25 -10.26 8.91
CA LEU A 543 -2.25 -10.31 7.84
C LEU A 543 -1.07 -9.39 8.11
N GLY A 544 -1.31 -8.17 8.61
CA GLY A 544 -0.28 -7.23 9.01
C GLY A 544 0.58 -7.77 10.14
N GLY A 545 -0.03 -8.32 11.19
CA GLY A 545 0.66 -8.94 12.31
C GLY A 545 1.53 -10.13 11.88
N LEU A 546 0.98 -11.03 11.07
CA LEU A 546 1.71 -12.18 10.51
C LEU A 546 2.88 -11.73 9.62
N ALA A 547 2.65 -10.74 8.75
CA ALA A 547 3.70 -10.15 7.92
C ALA A 547 4.79 -9.50 8.79
N GLY A 548 4.44 -8.81 9.88
CA GLY A 548 5.39 -8.18 10.79
C GLY A 548 6.24 -9.20 11.57
N LEU A 549 5.62 -10.29 12.05
CA LEU A 549 6.32 -11.40 12.69
C LEU A 549 7.26 -12.11 11.71
N GLY A 550 6.75 -12.46 10.52
CA GLY A 550 7.51 -13.14 9.47
C GLY A 550 8.67 -12.28 8.98
N TRP A 551 8.43 -10.99 8.75
CA TRP A 551 9.47 -10.03 8.36
C TRP A 551 10.53 -9.87 9.45
N GLY A 552 10.12 -9.75 10.71
CA GLY A 552 11.03 -9.66 11.84
C GLY A 552 11.85 -10.94 12.06
N ALA A 553 11.27 -12.12 11.84
CA ALA A 553 11.99 -13.39 11.89
C ALA A 553 13.00 -13.51 10.73
N LEU A 554 12.55 -13.23 9.51
CA LEU A 554 13.38 -13.30 8.31
C LEU A 554 14.57 -12.33 8.39
N ARG A 555 14.33 -11.06 8.73
CA ARG A 555 15.38 -10.05 8.83
C ARG A 555 16.42 -10.34 9.90
N ARG A 556 16.07 -11.09 10.96
CA ARG A 556 17.01 -11.52 12.00
C ARG A 556 18.03 -12.56 11.52
N HIS A 557 17.67 -13.32 10.49
CA HIS A 557 18.48 -14.42 9.98
C HIS A 557 18.86 -14.23 8.50
N ALA A 558 18.52 -13.10 7.90
CA ALA A 558 18.74 -12.85 6.48
C ALA A 558 20.20 -12.53 6.20
N THR A 559 20.97 -13.58 5.89
CA THR A 559 22.27 -13.48 5.22
C THR A 559 22.17 -14.10 3.82
N GLY A 560 22.96 -13.61 2.88
CA GLY A 560 23.09 -14.18 1.54
C GLY A 560 21.76 -14.39 0.82
N ALA A 561 21.41 -15.64 0.54
CA ALA A 561 20.13 -16.02 -0.09
C ALA A 561 18.90 -15.57 0.71
N GLY A 562 19.00 -15.43 2.04
CA GLY A 562 17.95 -14.89 2.89
C GLY A 562 17.63 -13.41 2.61
N LEU A 563 18.61 -12.62 2.16
CA LEU A 563 18.36 -11.24 1.68
C LEU A 563 17.60 -11.23 0.36
N VAL A 564 17.91 -12.18 -0.53
CA VAL A 564 17.15 -12.36 -1.78
C VAL A 564 15.71 -12.80 -1.47
N GLY A 565 15.52 -13.70 -0.50
CA GLY A 565 14.20 -14.08 0.01
C GLY A 565 13.42 -12.88 0.56
N CYS A 566 14.07 -12.01 1.36
CA CYS A 566 13.46 -10.74 1.81
C CYS A 566 12.98 -9.90 0.62
N ALA A 567 13.84 -9.72 -0.38
CA ALA A 567 13.53 -8.92 -1.55
C ALA A 567 12.36 -9.50 -2.36
N VAL A 568 12.30 -10.83 -2.53
CA VAL A 568 11.17 -11.53 -3.16
C VAL A 568 9.88 -11.30 -2.38
N ILE A 569 9.89 -11.46 -1.05
CA ILE A 569 8.69 -11.22 -0.23
C ILE A 569 8.17 -9.80 -0.41
N VAL A 570 9.05 -8.80 -0.42
CA VAL A 570 8.66 -7.40 -0.62
C VAL A 570 8.11 -7.19 -2.03
N GLY A 571 8.80 -7.68 -3.06
CA GLY A 571 8.37 -7.56 -4.45
C GLY A 571 6.99 -8.18 -4.71
N TYR A 572 6.74 -9.36 -4.13
CA TYR A 572 5.48 -10.10 -4.28
C TYR A 572 4.39 -9.68 -3.29
N SER A 573 4.72 -8.88 -2.27
CA SER A 573 3.71 -8.30 -1.38
C SER A 573 2.72 -7.42 -2.15
N TYR A 574 3.15 -6.77 -3.24
CA TYR A 574 2.23 -5.98 -4.08
C TYR A 574 1.13 -6.88 -4.64
N LEU A 575 1.49 -8.03 -5.21
CA LEU A 575 0.55 -8.99 -5.76
C LEU A 575 -0.40 -9.51 -4.68
N LEU A 576 0.11 -9.90 -3.51
CA LEU A 576 -0.72 -10.35 -2.38
C LEU A 576 -1.75 -9.31 -1.93
N LEU A 577 -1.44 -8.02 -2.04
CA LEU A 577 -2.32 -6.95 -1.58
C LEU A 577 -3.32 -6.51 -2.65
N THR A 578 -3.02 -6.71 -3.93
CA THR A 578 -3.86 -6.27 -5.06
C THR A 578 -4.67 -7.39 -5.72
N ARG A 579 -4.51 -8.64 -5.29
CA ARG A 579 -5.16 -9.79 -5.90
C ARG A 579 -5.69 -10.77 -4.83
N PRO A 580 -6.53 -11.74 -5.22
CA PRO A 580 -7.02 -12.76 -4.29
C PRO A 580 -5.88 -13.58 -3.66
N LEU A 581 -6.05 -13.93 -2.38
CA LEU A 581 -5.06 -14.53 -1.51
C LEU A 581 -4.55 -15.86 -2.04
N GLY A 582 -5.44 -16.76 -2.47
CA GLY A 582 -5.09 -18.12 -2.91
C GLY A 582 -4.07 -18.15 -4.06
N PRO A 583 -4.41 -17.61 -5.25
CA PRO A 583 -3.48 -17.57 -6.38
C PRO A 583 -2.16 -16.85 -6.06
N MET A 584 -2.19 -15.78 -5.26
CA MET A 584 -0.99 -15.01 -4.96
C MET A 584 -0.09 -15.66 -3.91
N LEU A 585 -0.67 -16.31 -2.90
CA LEU A 585 0.11 -17.07 -1.92
C LEU A 585 0.79 -18.26 -2.59
N LEU A 586 0.09 -18.94 -3.52
CA LEU A 586 0.68 -19.98 -4.36
C LEU A 586 1.87 -19.41 -5.17
N THR A 587 1.66 -18.27 -5.82
CA THR A 587 2.70 -17.62 -6.64
C THR A 587 3.92 -17.24 -5.81
N LEU A 588 3.72 -16.62 -4.63
CA LEU A 588 4.80 -16.30 -3.70
C LEU A 588 5.51 -17.57 -3.20
N ALA A 589 4.76 -18.59 -2.81
CA ALA A 589 5.34 -19.85 -2.34
C ALA A 589 6.17 -20.53 -3.44
N MET A 590 5.68 -20.57 -4.69
CA MET A 590 6.43 -21.06 -5.83
C MET A 590 7.71 -20.23 -6.07
N ALA A 591 7.64 -18.91 -5.96
CA ALA A 591 8.82 -18.04 -6.06
C ALA A 591 9.87 -18.35 -4.99
N LEU A 592 9.44 -18.57 -3.74
CA LEU A 592 10.33 -18.91 -2.62
C LEU A 592 10.92 -20.32 -2.74
N VAL A 593 10.13 -21.31 -3.16
CA VAL A 593 10.60 -22.67 -3.42
C VAL A 593 11.63 -22.66 -4.54
N ALA A 594 11.31 -22.00 -5.66
CA ALA A 594 12.19 -21.91 -6.81
C ALA A 594 13.50 -21.17 -6.50
N LEU A 595 13.43 -20.10 -5.69
CA LEU A 595 14.61 -19.41 -5.17
C LEU A 595 15.45 -20.34 -4.28
N THR A 596 14.82 -21.12 -3.40
CA THR A 596 15.50 -22.06 -2.50
C THR A 596 16.23 -23.15 -3.27
N VAL A 597 15.59 -23.70 -4.32
CA VAL A 597 16.21 -24.68 -5.22
C VAL A 597 17.40 -24.06 -5.96
N ALA A 598 17.24 -22.87 -6.55
CA ALA A 598 18.32 -22.18 -7.23
C ALA A 598 19.49 -21.86 -6.28
N ALA A 599 19.20 -21.45 -5.04
CA ALA A 599 20.21 -21.18 -4.02
C ALA A 599 20.94 -22.46 -3.57
N ALA A 600 20.22 -23.57 -3.42
CA ALA A 600 20.82 -24.87 -3.11
C ALA A 600 21.75 -25.34 -4.24
N LEU A 601 21.32 -25.23 -5.50
CA LEU A 601 22.15 -25.54 -6.67
C LEU A 601 23.39 -24.65 -6.77
N ALA A 602 23.29 -23.39 -6.35
CA ALA A 602 24.39 -22.44 -6.29
C ALA A 602 25.34 -22.65 -5.09
N GLY A 603 25.05 -23.59 -4.19
CA GLY A 603 25.84 -23.85 -2.99
C GLY A 603 25.67 -22.81 -1.87
N LEU A 604 24.60 -22.01 -1.91
CA LEU A 604 24.28 -21.00 -0.89
C LEU A 604 23.54 -21.56 0.31
N VAL A 605 22.88 -22.72 0.16
CA VAL A 605 22.22 -23.41 1.27
C VAL A 605 23.21 -24.40 1.87
N SER A 606 23.76 -24.06 3.03
CA SER A 606 24.61 -24.97 3.77
C SER A 606 23.75 -26.12 4.31
N VAL A 607 23.87 -27.30 3.70
CA VAL A 607 23.26 -28.52 4.23
C VAL A 607 23.78 -28.70 5.67
N PRO A 608 22.89 -28.78 6.68
CA PRO A 608 23.30 -28.92 8.08
C PRO A 608 24.31 -30.04 8.25
N ALA A 609 25.38 -29.80 9.00
CA ALA A 609 26.45 -30.76 9.29
C ALA A 609 25.97 -32.20 9.61
N PRO A 610 24.92 -32.43 10.43
CA PRO A 610 24.46 -33.79 10.71
C PRO A 610 23.96 -34.53 9.47
N PHE A 611 23.41 -33.83 8.47
CA PHE A 611 22.97 -34.45 7.23
C PHE A 611 24.15 -34.78 6.31
N ARG A 612 25.20 -33.95 6.31
CA ARG A 612 26.46 -34.26 5.59
C ARG A 612 27.17 -35.49 6.15
N GLN A 613 27.16 -35.67 7.48
CA GLN A 613 27.74 -36.87 8.10
C GLN A 613 26.98 -38.14 7.70
N ARG A 614 25.65 -38.10 7.66
CA ARG A 614 24.84 -39.26 7.21
C ARG A 614 25.05 -39.60 5.72
N LEU A 615 25.11 -38.59 4.85
CA LEU A 615 25.41 -38.80 3.41
C LEU A 615 26.80 -39.41 3.18
N ARG A 616 27.79 -39.04 4.00
CA ARG A 616 29.13 -39.64 3.93
C ARG A 616 29.20 -41.07 4.46
N LEU A 617 28.33 -41.42 5.41
CA LEU A 617 28.26 -42.77 5.98
C LEU A 617 27.47 -43.75 5.10
N GLY A 618 26.51 -43.28 4.30
CA GLY A 618 25.79 -44.13 3.34
C GLY A 618 26.48 -44.32 1.98
N ALA A 619 27.58 -43.61 1.72
CA ALA A 619 28.38 -43.71 0.50
C ALA A 619 29.67 -44.54 0.67
N ARG A 620 29.87 -45.12 1.86
CA ARG A 620 30.87 -46.16 2.15
C ARG A 620 30.13 -47.46 2.36
#